data_AF-A0A3A8N9T7-F1
#
_entry.id   AF-A0A3A8N9T7-F1
#
_cell.length_a   1.000
_cell.length_b   1.000
_cell.length_c   1.000
_cell.angle_alpha   90.00
_cell.angle_beta   90.00
_cell.angle_gamma   90.00
#
_symmetry.space_group_name_H-M   'P 1'
#
loop_
_entity.id
_entity.type
_entity.pdbx_description
1 polymer ?
#
loop_
_entity_poly.entity_id
_entity_poly.type
_entity_poly.pdbx_seq_one_letter_code
_entity_poly.pdbx_strand_id
1 'polypeptide(L)'
;MSEPAEPQALPVPQHVHNAQLQLSAALEKAEGKPVDLMKAPWADVEQAVIKLLGGKFEPNRPEHQAAALGMAGGFAMRLISEHQAFWFPNRDSPEGASLGFPQAIIMLSPFGAVMDALTQAKLTRLDDLASDIRRSLGQVRFGTNPGQALGTQQQTLAPTDYQRLFDPGFLQFIVVDSAKAKQTLEAKTDVLARDVRDALGRTQPPLPPEARQQFEGQIVTSLQRMEVGKTLADQAERAPRLAELMTHLVATVGGTGSAPEEFWHDVVLPLLFIGTPANFPPLDEDELAAFKQGADPLALFVDVVPHAHPAPDEGLLGAFDMSEIGLVHPAFQKVGALRLIRINPDRLKPLLDKYDPNATMDAVQRFTAHVSKAAGQPAAESAQGKEMLQAALTLLADLKRSMTASGDVCLRRLTEAEAASEQALAIVRRALQSPRIILT
;
A
#
# COMPACT_ATOMS: atom_id res chain seq x y z
N MET A 1 24.91 23.83 -9.53
CA MET A 1 24.33 22.49 -9.67
C MET A 1 24.88 21.67 -8.52
N SER A 2 24.13 21.61 -7.43
CA SER A 2 24.47 20.83 -6.25
C SER A 2 24.09 19.39 -6.54
N GLU A 3 24.99 18.44 -6.32
CA GLU A 3 24.67 17.02 -6.37
C GLU A 3 23.47 16.73 -5.46
N PRO A 4 22.52 15.85 -5.86
CA PRO A 4 21.47 15.41 -4.95
C PRO A 4 22.14 14.66 -3.79
N ALA A 5 21.84 15.09 -2.57
CA ALA A 5 22.34 14.45 -1.36
C ALA A 5 22.07 12.94 -1.41
N GLU A 6 23.09 12.14 -1.09
CA GLU A 6 22.95 10.69 -0.90
C GLU A 6 21.75 10.41 0.01
N PRO A 7 20.86 9.46 -0.33
CA PRO A 7 19.71 9.14 0.52
C PRO A 7 20.24 8.52 1.83
N GLN A 8 20.36 9.36 2.85
CA GLN A 8 20.59 8.93 4.23
C GLN A 8 19.46 7.97 4.62
N ALA A 9 19.82 6.89 5.34
CA ALA A 9 18.84 6.00 5.95
C ALA A 9 17.75 6.84 6.64
N LEU A 10 16.48 6.55 6.34
CA LEU A 10 15.39 7.30 6.96
C LEU A 10 15.53 7.15 8.49
N PRO A 11 15.40 8.25 9.25
CA PRO A 11 15.55 8.21 10.70
C PRO A 11 14.52 7.24 11.30
N VAL A 12 14.84 6.68 12.47
CA VAL A 12 13.90 5.84 13.22
C VAL A 12 12.55 6.56 13.31
N PRO A 13 11.42 5.89 13.00
CA PRO A 13 10.11 6.52 13.09
C PRO A 13 9.91 7.13 14.49
N GLN A 14 9.41 8.38 14.54
CA GLN A 14 9.41 9.16 15.78
C GLN A 14 8.65 8.47 16.93
N HIS A 15 7.53 7.80 16.62
CA HIS A 15 6.76 7.05 17.61
C HIS A 15 7.54 5.84 18.16
N VAL A 16 8.28 5.11 17.30
CA VAL A 16 9.18 4.02 17.73
C VAL A 16 10.30 4.55 18.61
N HIS A 17 10.91 5.68 18.23
CA HIS A 17 11.96 6.30 19.02
C HIS A 17 11.47 6.72 20.41
N ASN A 18 10.30 7.38 20.47
CA ASN A 18 9.69 7.78 21.74
C ASN A 18 9.35 6.56 22.61
N ALA A 19 8.80 5.49 22.03
CA ALA A 19 8.49 4.26 22.75
C ALA A 19 9.75 3.56 23.27
N GLN A 20 10.84 3.59 22.52
CA GLN A 20 12.14 3.07 22.94
C GLN A 20 12.66 3.82 24.17
N LEU A 21 12.63 5.16 24.15
CA LEU A 21 13.04 5.98 25.30
C LEU A 21 12.18 5.71 26.54
N GLN A 22 10.86 5.62 26.37
CA GLN A 22 9.93 5.30 27.44
C GLN A 22 10.20 3.92 28.04
N LEU A 23 10.40 2.90 27.20
CA LEU A 23 10.72 1.55 27.65
C LEU A 23 12.05 1.51 28.39
N SER A 24 13.11 2.14 27.88
CA SER A 24 14.41 2.19 28.54
C SER A 24 14.32 2.81 29.94
N ALA A 25 13.60 3.93 30.08
CA ALA A 25 13.38 4.57 31.38
C ALA A 25 12.54 3.68 32.33
N ALA A 26 11.52 2.99 31.80
CA ALA A 26 10.67 2.09 32.58
C ALA A 26 11.45 0.85 33.08
N LEU A 27 12.28 0.26 32.22
CA LEU A 27 13.15 -0.86 32.56
C LEU A 27 14.20 -0.45 33.61
N GLU A 28 14.82 0.72 33.46
CA GLU A 28 15.79 1.23 34.44
C GLU A 28 15.15 1.40 35.82
N LYS A 29 13.93 1.95 35.87
CA LYS A 29 13.17 2.09 37.11
C LYS A 29 12.80 0.74 37.73
N ALA A 30 12.42 -0.24 36.92
CA ALA A 30 12.03 -1.57 37.40
C ALA A 30 13.22 -2.42 37.85
N GLU A 31 14.36 -2.33 37.16
CA GLU A 31 15.57 -3.11 37.43
C GLU A 31 16.52 -2.43 38.43
N GLY A 32 16.38 -1.12 38.66
CA GLY A 32 17.31 -0.34 39.46
C GLY A 32 18.67 -0.12 38.78
N LYS A 33 18.78 -0.46 37.49
CA LYS A 33 19.96 -0.29 36.64
C LYS A 33 19.54 -0.15 35.17
N PRO A 34 20.31 0.56 34.33
CA PRO A 34 20.01 0.66 32.91
C PRO A 34 20.01 -0.71 32.20
N VAL A 35 19.02 -0.94 31.34
CA VAL A 35 18.94 -2.11 30.45
C VAL A 35 19.22 -1.64 29.01
N ASP A 36 20.41 -1.96 28.49
CA ASP A 36 20.80 -1.59 27.14
C ASP A 36 20.19 -2.56 26.11
N LEU A 37 19.09 -2.14 25.49
CA LEU A 37 18.37 -2.91 24.47
C LEU A 37 19.21 -3.22 23.23
N MET A 38 20.38 -2.61 23.05
CA MET A 38 21.29 -2.86 21.93
C MET A 38 22.29 -3.96 22.21
N LYS A 39 22.61 -4.20 23.48
CA LYS A 39 23.75 -5.06 23.88
C LYS A 39 23.35 -6.19 24.81
N ALA A 40 22.30 -6.03 25.62
CA ALA A 40 21.88 -7.04 26.56
C ALA A 40 21.39 -8.30 25.84
N PRO A 41 21.71 -9.52 26.30
CA PRO A 41 21.10 -10.75 25.78
C PRO A 41 19.57 -10.67 25.83
N TRP A 42 18.87 -11.15 24.79
CA TRP A 42 17.40 -11.09 24.76
C TRP A 42 16.74 -11.86 25.90
N ALA A 43 17.40 -12.90 26.43
CA ALA A 43 16.95 -13.60 27.63
C ALA A 43 16.93 -12.68 28.87
N ASP A 44 17.95 -11.82 29.04
CA ASP A 44 18.01 -10.87 30.16
C ASP A 44 16.97 -9.76 30.00
N VAL A 45 16.80 -9.28 28.75
CA VAL A 45 15.75 -8.31 28.41
C VAL A 45 14.36 -8.90 28.70
N GLU A 46 14.12 -10.17 28.36
CA GLU A 46 12.85 -10.85 28.63
C GLU A 46 12.50 -10.87 30.12
N GLN A 47 13.48 -11.18 30.98
CA GLN A 47 13.26 -11.17 32.44
C GLN A 47 12.92 -9.76 32.95
N ALA A 48 13.63 -8.74 32.49
CA ALA A 48 13.37 -7.35 32.87
C ALA A 48 11.98 -6.88 32.40
N VAL A 49 11.58 -7.28 31.20
CA VAL A 49 10.26 -6.96 30.63
C VAL A 49 9.14 -7.69 31.38
N ILE A 50 9.29 -8.98 31.68
CA ILE A 50 8.28 -9.73 32.47
C ILE A 50 8.07 -9.06 33.84
N LYS A 51 9.15 -8.62 34.48
CA LYS A 51 9.08 -7.89 35.75
C LYS A 51 8.38 -6.55 35.60
N LEU A 52 8.72 -5.77 34.56
CA LEU A 52 8.08 -4.49 34.25
C LEU A 52 6.56 -4.65 34.03
N LEU A 53 6.16 -5.67 33.27
CA LEU A 53 4.77 -5.96 32.93
C LEU A 53 3.98 -6.63 34.07
N GLY A 54 4.67 -7.03 35.15
CA GLY A 54 4.05 -7.74 36.28
C GLY A 54 3.54 -9.14 35.93
N GLY A 55 4.07 -9.77 34.87
CA GLY A 55 3.62 -11.09 34.42
C GLY A 55 3.86 -11.36 32.93
N LYS A 56 3.12 -12.34 32.40
CA LYS A 56 3.18 -12.72 30.99
C LYS A 56 2.72 -11.57 30.09
N PHE A 57 3.32 -11.47 28.91
CA PHE A 57 2.88 -10.56 27.86
C PHE A 57 1.43 -10.83 27.43
N GLU A 58 0.60 -9.78 27.37
CA GLU A 58 -0.78 -9.82 26.90
C GLU A 58 -0.93 -8.87 25.69
N PRO A 59 -1.12 -9.39 24.47
CA PRO A 59 -1.10 -8.58 23.24
C PRO A 59 -2.23 -7.56 23.16
N ASN A 60 -3.30 -7.72 23.96
CA ASN A 60 -4.45 -6.83 23.96
C ASN A 60 -4.34 -5.69 25.00
N ARG A 61 -3.27 -5.64 25.79
CA ARG A 61 -3.04 -4.57 26.76
C ARG A 61 -2.22 -3.44 26.13
N PRO A 62 -2.70 -2.18 26.14
CA PRO A 62 -1.97 -1.07 25.53
C PRO A 62 -0.56 -0.87 26.10
N GLU A 63 -0.40 -1.02 27.42
CA GLU A 63 0.91 -0.88 28.08
C GLU A 63 1.92 -1.95 27.61
N HIS A 64 1.43 -3.16 27.33
CA HIS A 64 2.25 -4.24 26.81
C HIS A 64 2.63 -3.97 25.35
N GLN A 65 1.70 -3.51 24.53
CA GLN A 65 1.98 -3.11 23.15
C GLN A 65 3.03 -1.98 23.08
N ALA A 66 2.95 -0.99 23.98
CA ALA A 66 3.94 0.07 24.08
C ALA A 66 5.35 -0.48 24.43
N ALA A 67 5.43 -1.46 25.34
CA ALA A 67 6.68 -2.15 25.63
C ALA A 67 7.20 -2.96 24.43
N ALA A 68 6.32 -3.63 23.69
CA ALA A 68 6.68 -4.32 22.44
C ALA A 68 7.23 -3.35 21.39
N LEU A 69 6.62 -2.17 21.25
CA LEU A 69 7.08 -1.13 20.34
C LEU A 69 8.46 -0.58 20.71
N GLY A 70 8.71 -0.33 22.01
CA GLY A 70 10.04 0.07 22.47
C GLY A 70 11.11 -1.00 22.22
N MET A 71 10.77 -2.29 22.42
CA MET A 71 11.66 -3.42 22.09
C MET A 71 11.90 -3.55 20.60
N ALA A 72 10.88 -3.30 19.77
CA ALA A 72 11.00 -3.29 18.31
C ALA A 72 12.02 -2.25 17.84
N GLY A 73 12.03 -1.06 18.45
CA GLY A 73 13.07 -0.05 18.22
C GLY A 73 14.48 -0.55 18.56
N GLY A 74 14.64 -1.19 19.72
CA GLY A 74 15.92 -1.80 20.13
C GLY A 74 16.39 -2.90 19.18
N PHE A 75 15.50 -3.83 18.79
CA PHE A 75 15.82 -4.90 17.84
C PHE A 75 16.17 -4.34 16.46
N ALA A 76 15.41 -3.37 15.97
CA ALA A 76 15.68 -2.73 14.70
C ALA A 76 17.06 -2.07 14.67
N MET A 77 17.41 -1.35 15.74
CA MET A 77 18.71 -0.71 15.84
C MET A 77 19.87 -1.72 15.86
N ARG A 78 19.71 -2.92 16.45
CA ARG A 78 20.71 -4.00 16.31
C ARG A 78 20.89 -4.41 14.85
N LEU A 79 19.79 -4.64 14.13
CA LEU A 79 19.84 -5.02 12.71
C LEU A 79 20.44 -3.91 11.83
N ILE A 80 20.14 -2.64 12.12
CA ILE A 80 20.75 -1.49 11.45
C ILE A 80 22.27 -1.50 11.68
N SER A 81 22.72 -1.70 12.92
CA SER A 81 24.14 -1.73 13.27
C SER A 81 24.88 -2.94 12.70
N GLU A 82 24.26 -4.11 12.68
CA GLU A 82 24.92 -5.37 12.29
C GLU A 82 24.82 -5.68 10.79
N HIS A 83 23.74 -5.22 10.14
CA HIS A 83 23.39 -5.63 8.77
C HIS A 83 23.14 -4.45 7.83
N GLN A 84 23.42 -3.22 8.27
CA GLN A 84 23.16 -2.01 7.49
C GLN A 84 21.69 -1.92 7.04
N ALA A 85 20.78 -2.48 7.83
CA ALA A 85 19.35 -2.33 7.59
C ALA A 85 18.97 -0.85 7.62
N PHE A 86 17.85 -0.51 7.01
CA PHE A 86 17.31 0.85 7.01
C PHE A 86 15.80 0.82 7.17
N TRP A 87 15.26 1.87 7.79
CA TRP A 87 13.83 2.08 7.85
C TRP A 87 13.28 2.54 6.51
N PHE A 88 12.08 2.11 6.19
CA PHE A 88 11.25 2.68 5.13
C PHE A 88 9.76 2.67 5.52
N PRO A 89 8.96 3.64 5.03
CA PRO A 89 7.52 3.67 5.27
C PRO A 89 6.84 2.45 4.66
N ASN A 90 5.89 1.87 5.36
CA ASN A 90 5.12 0.73 4.86
C ASN A 90 3.74 0.68 5.51
N ARG A 91 2.71 1.02 4.73
CA ARG A 91 1.30 1.09 5.16
C ARG A 91 0.71 -0.26 5.58
N ASP A 92 1.31 -1.37 5.15
CA ASP A 92 0.89 -2.72 5.54
C ASP A 92 1.52 -3.18 6.86
N SER A 93 2.53 -2.47 7.35
CA SER A 93 3.18 -2.78 8.62
C SER A 93 2.37 -2.19 9.78
N PRO A 94 2.22 -2.90 10.92
CA PRO A 94 1.40 -2.42 12.05
C PRO A 94 1.74 -1.00 12.53
N GLU A 95 3.03 -0.63 12.47
CA GLU A 95 3.55 0.66 12.92
C GLU A 95 3.79 1.63 11.75
N GLY A 96 3.28 1.33 10.55
CA GLY A 96 3.48 2.15 9.36
C GLY A 96 4.92 2.17 8.83
N ALA A 97 5.81 1.30 9.34
CA ALA A 97 7.21 1.22 8.93
C ALA A 97 7.76 -0.21 9.02
N SER A 98 8.75 -0.48 8.17
CA SER A 98 9.49 -1.75 8.12
C SER A 98 10.98 -1.51 7.91
N LEU A 99 11.78 -2.56 8.10
CA LEU A 99 13.20 -2.59 7.74
C LEU A 99 13.40 -3.24 6.38
N GLY A 100 14.24 -2.60 5.57
CA GLY A 100 14.82 -3.16 4.36
C GLY A 100 16.33 -3.42 4.54
N PHE A 101 16.89 -4.23 3.67
CA PHE A 101 18.32 -4.57 3.66
C PHE A 101 18.94 -4.24 2.30
N PRO A 102 20.15 -3.66 2.28
CA PRO A 102 20.77 -3.15 1.06
C PRO A 102 21.20 -4.24 0.07
N GLN A 103 21.50 -5.44 0.57
CA GLN A 103 22.14 -6.49 -0.22
C GLN A 103 21.18 -7.60 -0.67
N ALA A 104 19.94 -7.61 -0.17
CA ALA A 104 18.94 -8.61 -0.51
C ALA A 104 17.55 -8.05 -0.31
N ILE A 105 16.57 -8.50 -1.09
CA ILE A 105 15.16 -8.14 -0.93
C ILE A 105 14.57 -8.88 0.27
N ILE A 106 14.66 -8.27 1.45
CA ILE A 106 14.13 -8.78 2.72
C ILE A 106 13.36 -7.64 3.38
N MET A 107 12.05 -7.80 3.56
CA MET A 107 11.24 -6.87 4.35
C MET A 107 10.96 -7.49 5.70
N LEU A 108 11.22 -6.72 6.77
CA LEU A 108 10.97 -7.15 8.14
C LEU A 108 10.17 -6.08 8.89
N SER A 109 9.07 -6.48 9.51
CA SER A 109 8.41 -5.68 10.55
C SER A 109 9.05 -6.00 11.91
N PRO A 110 9.82 -5.09 12.53
CA PRO A 110 10.45 -5.36 13.83
C PRO A 110 9.40 -5.53 14.93
N PHE A 111 8.32 -4.75 14.86
CA PHE A 111 7.20 -4.87 15.81
C PHE A 111 6.52 -6.23 15.71
N GLY A 112 6.20 -6.70 14.50
CA GLY A 112 5.64 -8.04 14.31
C GLY A 112 6.53 -9.13 14.87
N ALA A 113 7.84 -9.09 14.59
CA ALA A 113 8.80 -10.06 15.12
C ALA A 113 8.87 -10.07 16.65
N VAL A 114 8.84 -8.90 17.29
CA VAL A 114 8.84 -8.77 18.74
C VAL A 114 7.52 -9.25 19.35
N MET A 115 6.38 -8.87 18.78
CA MET A 115 5.06 -9.32 19.22
C MET A 115 4.94 -10.85 19.19
N ASP A 116 5.41 -11.48 18.11
CA ASP A 116 5.42 -12.93 17.97
C ASP A 116 6.30 -13.61 19.03
N ALA A 117 7.50 -13.05 19.28
CA ALA A 117 8.43 -13.58 20.26
C ALA A 117 7.91 -13.43 21.70
N LEU A 118 7.33 -12.28 22.05
CA LEU A 118 6.75 -12.01 23.37
C LEU A 118 5.50 -12.85 23.66
N THR A 119 4.61 -13.01 22.67
CA THR A 119 3.40 -13.83 22.81
C THR A 119 3.75 -15.28 23.15
N GLN A 120 4.91 -15.74 22.66
CA GLN A 120 5.45 -17.07 22.91
C GLN A 120 6.38 -17.15 24.12
N ALA A 121 6.62 -16.03 24.83
CA ALA A 121 7.58 -15.92 25.92
C ALA A 121 8.97 -16.47 25.53
N LYS A 122 9.45 -16.06 24.35
CA LYS A 122 10.74 -16.50 23.81
C LYS A 122 11.42 -15.40 22.97
N LEU A 123 11.85 -14.30 23.61
CA LEU A 123 12.58 -13.21 22.96
C LEU A 123 13.88 -13.64 22.29
N THR A 124 14.49 -14.75 22.72
CA THR A 124 15.68 -15.32 22.05
C THR A 124 15.44 -15.70 20.59
N ARG A 125 14.17 -15.85 20.15
CA ARG A 125 13.85 -16.03 18.71
C ARG A 125 14.28 -14.83 17.84
N LEU A 126 14.51 -13.66 18.44
CA LEU A 126 15.03 -12.51 17.72
C LEU A 126 16.50 -12.72 17.29
N ASP A 127 17.30 -13.47 18.08
CA ASP A 127 18.66 -13.87 17.70
C ASP A 127 18.66 -14.89 16.56
N ASP A 128 17.71 -15.84 16.59
CA ASP A 128 17.51 -16.82 15.52
C ASP A 128 17.17 -16.09 14.20
N LEU A 129 16.23 -15.15 14.26
CA LEU A 129 15.82 -14.33 13.12
C LEU A 129 16.97 -13.48 12.57
N ALA A 130 17.73 -12.81 13.44
CA ALA A 130 18.91 -12.04 13.02
C ALA A 130 19.97 -12.95 12.36
N SER A 131 20.16 -14.16 12.89
CA SER A 131 21.10 -15.13 12.33
C SER A 131 20.68 -15.66 10.96
N ASP A 132 19.38 -15.88 10.75
CA ASP A 132 18.83 -16.28 9.45
C ASP A 132 18.93 -15.15 8.42
N ILE A 133 18.69 -13.90 8.82
CA ILE A 133 18.92 -12.71 7.99
C ILE A 133 20.40 -12.63 7.59
N ARG A 134 21.32 -12.74 8.55
CA ARG A 134 22.77 -12.76 8.29
C ARG A 134 23.15 -13.84 7.28
N ARG A 135 22.58 -15.05 7.41
CA ARG A 135 22.81 -16.16 6.47
C ARG A 135 22.29 -15.83 5.07
N SER A 136 21.09 -15.27 4.95
CA SER A 136 20.49 -14.88 3.68
C SER A 136 21.31 -13.79 2.98
N LEU A 137 21.72 -12.75 3.71
CA LEU A 137 22.59 -11.69 3.19
C LEU A 137 23.95 -12.25 2.73
N GLY A 138 24.53 -13.18 3.50
CA GLY A 138 25.75 -13.89 3.10
C GLY A 138 25.59 -14.69 1.80
N GLN A 139 24.45 -15.38 1.62
CA GLN A 139 24.16 -16.12 0.39
C GLN A 139 24.03 -15.21 -0.83
N VAL A 140 23.44 -14.03 -0.71
CA VAL A 140 23.35 -13.09 -1.84
C VAL A 140 24.70 -12.45 -2.14
N ARG A 141 25.49 -12.13 -1.11
CA ARG A 141 26.82 -11.55 -1.26
C ARG A 141 27.84 -12.49 -1.92
N PHE A 142 27.75 -13.79 -1.64
CA PHE A 142 28.70 -14.81 -2.12
C PHE A 142 28.08 -15.81 -3.11
N GLY A 143 26.82 -15.61 -3.49
CA GLY A 143 26.07 -16.52 -4.36
C GLY A 143 26.41 -16.33 -5.83
N THR A 144 26.54 -17.44 -6.55
CA THR A 144 26.80 -17.51 -8.00
C THR A 144 25.52 -17.51 -8.86
N ASN A 145 24.34 -17.28 -8.27
CA ASN A 145 23.05 -17.39 -8.95
C ASN A 145 22.67 -16.09 -9.70
N PRO A 146 22.72 -16.06 -11.05
CA PRO A 146 22.43 -14.85 -11.83
C PRO A 146 20.95 -14.46 -11.83
N GLY A 147 20.05 -15.35 -11.40
CA GLY A 147 18.60 -15.12 -11.38
C GLY A 147 18.05 -14.47 -10.10
N GLN A 148 18.89 -14.23 -9.10
CA GLN A 148 18.55 -13.46 -7.88
C GLN A 148 19.41 -12.21 -7.72
N ALA A 149 20.45 -12.06 -8.55
CA ALA A 149 21.20 -10.83 -8.64
C ALA A 149 20.35 -9.80 -9.41
N LEU A 150 20.02 -8.70 -8.75
CA LEU A 150 19.50 -7.48 -9.38
C LEU A 150 20.54 -6.97 -10.39
N GLY A 151 20.52 -7.48 -11.61
CA GLY A 151 21.39 -7.04 -12.69
C GLY A 151 22.89 -7.27 -12.45
N THR A 152 23.67 -7.09 -13.51
CA THR A 152 25.12 -7.31 -13.55
C THR A 152 25.96 -6.20 -12.90
N GLN A 153 25.36 -5.40 -12.03
CA GLN A 153 26.04 -4.53 -11.08
C GLN A 153 25.34 -4.74 -9.75
N GLN A 154 26.08 -5.02 -8.68
CA GLN A 154 25.57 -5.26 -7.33
C GLN A 154 24.91 -3.97 -6.81
N GLN A 155 23.70 -3.66 -7.29
CA GLN A 155 22.96 -2.47 -6.92
C GLN A 155 22.57 -2.60 -5.45
N THR A 156 23.07 -1.67 -4.65
CA THR A 156 22.67 -1.53 -3.25
C THR A 156 21.25 -0.99 -3.24
N LEU A 157 20.32 -1.75 -2.67
CA LEU A 157 18.93 -1.32 -2.53
C LEU A 157 18.83 -0.19 -1.50
N ALA A 158 18.09 0.86 -1.83
CA ALA A 158 17.83 2.01 -0.97
C ALA A 158 16.41 1.96 -0.36
N PRO A 159 16.12 2.79 0.66
CA PRO A 159 14.76 2.92 1.21
C PRO A 159 13.68 3.17 0.16
N THR A 160 13.97 4.00 -0.85
CA THR A 160 13.03 4.32 -1.92
C THR A 160 12.70 3.10 -2.77
N ASP A 161 13.65 2.21 -3.04
CA ASP A 161 13.39 0.98 -3.82
C ASP A 161 12.43 0.06 -3.06
N TYR A 162 12.64 -0.07 -1.75
CA TYR A 162 11.75 -0.82 -0.87
C TYR A 162 10.35 -0.23 -0.78
N GLN A 163 10.25 1.09 -0.70
CA GLN A 163 8.96 1.76 -0.71
C GLN A 163 8.20 1.43 -2.00
N ARG A 164 8.83 1.54 -3.17
CA ARG A 164 8.21 1.19 -4.45
C ARG A 164 7.78 -0.28 -4.55
N LEU A 165 8.56 -1.19 -3.97
CA LEU A 165 8.33 -2.63 -4.03
C LEU A 165 7.29 -3.13 -3.03
N PHE A 166 7.19 -2.50 -1.85
CA PHE A 166 6.46 -3.09 -0.72
C PHE A 166 5.39 -2.18 -0.12
N ASP A 167 5.54 -0.86 -0.23
CA ASP A 167 4.55 0.09 0.29
C ASP A 167 3.40 0.25 -0.72
N PRO A 168 2.16 -0.11 -0.35
CA PRO A 168 1.02 0.01 -1.25
C PRO A 168 0.50 1.46 -1.33
N GLY A 169 1.25 2.32 -2.03
CA GLY A 169 0.94 3.74 -2.21
C GLY A 169 0.09 4.07 -3.43
N PHE A 170 -0.30 3.10 -4.25
CA PHE A 170 -1.18 3.29 -5.40
C PHE A 170 -2.57 2.74 -5.12
N LEU A 171 -3.59 3.40 -5.67
CA LEU A 171 -4.98 3.01 -5.56
C LEU A 171 -5.63 2.80 -6.91
N GLN A 172 -6.57 1.86 -6.92
CA GLN A 172 -7.42 1.55 -8.06
C GLN A 172 -8.84 1.28 -7.56
N PHE A 173 -9.84 1.97 -8.10
CA PHE A 173 -11.24 1.60 -7.90
C PHE A 173 -11.58 0.48 -8.87
N ILE A 174 -12.18 -0.59 -8.38
CA ILE A 174 -12.61 -1.74 -9.18
C ILE A 174 -14.05 -2.12 -8.84
N VAL A 175 -14.71 -2.80 -9.77
CA VAL A 175 -16.01 -3.42 -9.54
C VAL A 175 -15.85 -4.92 -9.56
N VAL A 176 -16.26 -5.56 -8.48
CA VAL A 176 -16.11 -6.99 -8.24
C VAL A 176 -17.47 -7.66 -8.37
N ASP A 177 -17.58 -8.64 -9.25
CA ASP A 177 -18.72 -9.55 -9.31
C ASP A 177 -18.72 -10.45 -8.06
N SER A 178 -19.64 -10.19 -7.12
CA SER A 178 -19.68 -10.85 -5.81
C SER A 178 -19.89 -12.36 -5.93
N ALA A 179 -20.60 -12.83 -6.97
CA ALA A 179 -20.83 -14.26 -7.19
C ALA A 179 -19.53 -14.94 -7.64
N LYS A 180 -18.79 -14.33 -8.59
CA LYS A 180 -17.47 -14.84 -9.01
C LYS A 180 -16.44 -14.76 -7.90
N ALA A 181 -16.46 -13.70 -7.11
CA ALA A 181 -15.54 -13.55 -5.97
C ALA A 181 -15.78 -14.65 -4.94
N LYS A 182 -17.04 -14.88 -4.56
CA LYS A 182 -17.43 -15.97 -3.66
C LYS A 182 -17.02 -17.33 -4.21
N GLN A 183 -17.36 -17.63 -5.47
CA GLN A 183 -16.98 -18.88 -6.11
C GLN A 183 -15.46 -19.11 -6.10
N THR A 184 -14.68 -18.06 -6.38
CA THR A 184 -13.22 -18.11 -6.42
C THR A 184 -12.63 -18.37 -5.03
N LEU A 185 -13.14 -17.68 -4.01
CA LEU A 185 -12.65 -17.81 -2.64
C LEU A 185 -13.03 -19.17 -2.02
N GLU A 186 -14.21 -19.70 -2.36
CA GLU A 186 -14.69 -21.02 -1.91
C GLU A 186 -14.10 -22.18 -2.74
N ALA A 187 -13.35 -21.89 -3.82
CA ALA A 187 -12.69 -22.92 -4.62
C ALA A 187 -11.43 -23.45 -3.92
N LYS A 188 -11.11 -24.72 -4.20
CA LYS A 188 -9.85 -25.34 -3.76
C LYS A 188 -8.66 -24.76 -4.51
N THR A 189 -7.54 -24.60 -3.81
CA THR A 189 -6.34 -23.96 -4.38
C THR A 189 -5.73 -24.73 -5.54
N ASP A 190 -5.88 -26.05 -5.60
CA ASP A 190 -5.41 -26.89 -6.72
C ASP A 190 -6.25 -26.70 -7.99
N VAL A 191 -7.55 -26.43 -7.85
CA VAL A 191 -8.43 -26.08 -8.97
C VAL A 191 -8.03 -24.72 -9.52
N LEU A 192 -7.88 -23.72 -8.64
CA LEU A 192 -7.45 -22.38 -9.04
C LEU A 192 -6.08 -22.38 -9.72
N ALA A 193 -5.13 -23.19 -9.24
CA ALA A 193 -3.81 -23.31 -9.86
C ALA A 193 -3.89 -23.83 -11.30
N ARG A 194 -4.80 -24.78 -11.58
CA ARG A 194 -5.05 -25.28 -12.94
C ARG A 194 -5.71 -24.21 -13.80
N ASP A 195 -6.74 -23.53 -13.27
CA ASP A 195 -7.46 -22.50 -14.00
C ASP A 195 -6.55 -21.34 -14.42
N VAL A 196 -5.65 -20.90 -13.53
CA VAL A 196 -4.63 -19.88 -13.85
C VAL A 196 -3.66 -20.39 -14.91
N ARG A 197 -3.12 -21.60 -14.76
CA ARG A 197 -2.21 -22.19 -15.76
C ARG A 197 -2.86 -22.29 -17.15
N ASP A 198 -4.11 -22.74 -17.19
CA ASP A 198 -4.89 -22.85 -18.43
C ASP A 198 -5.19 -21.47 -19.04
N ALA A 199 -5.43 -20.44 -18.22
CA ALA A 199 -5.62 -19.08 -18.70
C ALA A 199 -4.34 -18.46 -19.26
N LEU A 200 -3.19 -18.69 -18.62
CA LEU A 200 -1.88 -18.23 -19.11
C LEU A 200 -1.55 -18.82 -20.48
N GLY A 201 -2.01 -20.04 -20.78
CA GLY A 201 -1.87 -20.66 -22.10
C GLY A 201 -2.79 -20.07 -23.19
N ARG A 202 -3.80 -19.28 -22.81
CA ARG A 202 -4.86 -18.75 -23.71
C ARG A 202 -4.90 -17.23 -23.80
N THR A 203 -3.92 -16.53 -23.22
CA THR A 203 -3.85 -15.06 -23.26
C THR A 203 -3.83 -14.54 -24.69
N GLN A 204 -4.61 -13.49 -24.96
CA GLN A 204 -4.66 -12.78 -26.24
C GLN A 204 -4.58 -11.26 -26.00
N PRO A 205 -3.49 -10.58 -26.44
CA PRO A 205 -2.30 -11.15 -27.08
C PRO A 205 -1.53 -12.12 -26.16
N PRO A 206 -0.72 -13.05 -26.71
CA PRO A 206 0.14 -13.91 -25.90
C PRO A 206 1.08 -13.08 -25.02
N LEU A 207 1.25 -13.49 -23.76
CA LEU A 207 2.24 -12.89 -22.88
C LEU A 207 3.67 -13.21 -23.38
N PRO A 208 4.63 -12.29 -23.17
CA PRO A 208 6.05 -12.61 -23.31
C PRO A 208 6.44 -13.83 -22.46
N PRO A 209 7.35 -14.70 -22.92
CA PRO A 209 7.74 -15.92 -22.20
C PRO A 209 8.19 -15.66 -20.76
N GLU A 210 8.96 -14.59 -20.54
CA GLU A 210 9.47 -14.20 -19.22
C GLU A 210 8.32 -13.78 -18.29
N ALA A 211 7.39 -12.97 -18.79
CA ALA A 211 6.21 -12.55 -18.03
C ALA A 211 5.31 -13.75 -17.68
N ARG A 212 5.12 -14.68 -18.62
CA ARG A 212 4.36 -15.91 -18.37
C ARG A 212 5.04 -16.76 -17.29
N GLN A 213 6.35 -16.97 -17.38
CA GLN A 213 7.10 -17.73 -16.38
C GLN A 213 7.01 -17.08 -15.00
N GLN A 214 7.05 -15.75 -14.93
CA GLN A 214 6.84 -15.01 -13.69
C GLN A 214 5.45 -15.26 -13.10
N PHE A 215 4.38 -15.20 -13.90
CA PHE A 215 3.02 -15.50 -13.40
C PHE A 215 2.86 -16.97 -12.94
N GLU A 216 3.44 -17.92 -13.66
CA GLU A 216 3.44 -19.33 -13.24
C GLU A 216 4.22 -19.52 -11.91
N GLY A 217 5.38 -18.89 -11.79
CA GLY A 217 6.20 -18.93 -10.59
C GLY A 217 5.58 -18.23 -9.38
N GLN A 218 4.86 -17.12 -9.58
CA GLN A 218 4.32 -16.32 -8.48
C GLN A 218 2.90 -16.73 -8.08
N ILE A 219 2.03 -17.04 -9.03
CA ILE A 219 0.60 -17.32 -8.75
C ILE A 219 0.37 -18.82 -8.64
N VAL A 220 0.72 -19.57 -9.69
CA VAL A 220 0.42 -21.02 -9.76
C VAL A 220 1.20 -21.77 -8.68
N THR A 221 2.50 -21.49 -8.53
CA THR A 221 3.32 -22.15 -7.50
C THR A 221 2.87 -21.76 -6.09
N SER A 222 2.45 -20.51 -5.86
CA SER A 222 1.93 -20.09 -4.55
C SER A 222 0.64 -20.83 -4.20
N LEU A 223 -0.30 -20.95 -5.13
CA LEU A 223 -1.52 -21.75 -4.95
C LEU A 223 -1.20 -23.22 -4.66
N GLN A 224 -0.18 -23.80 -5.31
CA GLN A 224 0.25 -25.18 -5.09
C GLN A 224 0.96 -25.40 -3.75
N ARG A 225 1.55 -24.36 -3.14
CA ARG A 225 2.18 -24.42 -1.81
C ARG A 225 1.17 -24.28 -0.66
N MET A 226 -0.06 -23.89 -0.97
CA MET A 226 -1.16 -23.87 -0.01
C MET A 226 -1.53 -25.28 0.42
N GLU A 227 -2.23 -25.40 1.55
CA GLU A 227 -2.68 -26.68 2.06
C GLU A 227 -3.67 -27.33 1.11
N VAL A 228 -3.36 -28.57 0.71
CA VAL A 228 -4.12 -29.34 -0.27
C VAL A 228 -5.53 -29.62 0.27
N GLY A 229 -6.53 -29.42 -0.59
CA GLY A 229 -7.92 -29.76 -0.30
C GLY A 229 -8.70 -28.68 0.47
N LYS A 230 -8.02 -27.66 1.01
CA LYS A 230 -8.66 -26.48 1.61
C LYS A 230 -9.03 -25.44 0.57
N THR A 231 -10.02 -24.62 0.88
CA THR A 231 -10.40 -23.49 0.02
C THR A 231 -9.38 -22.35 0.13
N LEU A 232 -9.45 -21.39 -0.78
CA LEU A 232 -8.65 -20.17 -0.68
C LEU A 232 -9.10 -19.32 0.52
N ALA A 233 -10.41 -19.26 0.79
CA ALA A 233 -11.01 -18.58 1.93
C ALA A 233 -10.48 -19.12 3.28
N ASP A 234 -10.39 -20.45 3.44
CA ASP A 234 -9.90 -21.07 4.69
C ASP A 234 -8.45 -20.70 5.02
N GLN A 235 -7.72 -20.18 4.04
CA GLN A 235 -6.30 -19.87 4.14
C GLN A 235 -6.00 -18.39 3.87
N ALA A 236 -7.04 -17.54 3.81
CA ALA A 236 -6.92 -16.11 3.53
C ALA A 236 -6.09 -15.38 4.60
N GLU A 237 -6.12 -15.82 5.86
CA GLU A 237 -5.27 -15.27 6.92
C GLU A 237 -3.77 -15.52 6.67
N ARG A 238 -3.43 -16.69 6.10
CA ARG A 238 -2.05 -17.08 5.80
C ARG A 238 -1.54 -16.49 4.48
N ALA A 239 -2.40 -16.32 3.49
CA ALA A 239 -2.04 -15.81 2.17
C ALA A 239 -3.04 -14.76 1.66
N PRO A 240 -3.22 -13.62 2.36
CA PRO A 240 -4.26 -12.64 2.04
C PRO A 240 -4.06 -12.05 0.64
N ARG A 241 -2.81 -11.72 0.28
CA ARG A 241 -2.48 -11.15 -1.04
C ARG A 241 -2.83 -12.08 -2.19
N LEU A 242 -2.68 -13.39 -2.00
CA LEU A 242 -3.07 -14.37 -3.01
C LEU A 242 -4.60 -14.43 -3.17
N ALA A 243 -5.34 -14.38 -2.06
CA ALA A 243 -6.80 -14.35 -2.08
C ALA A 243 -7.36 -13.07 -2.74
N GLU A 244 -6.78 -11.91 -2.43
CA GLU A 244 -7.14 -10.63 -3.05
C GLU A 244 -6.80 -10.60 -4.54
N LEU A 245 -5.60 -11.09 -4.93
CA LEU A 245 -5.18 -11.17 -6.33
C LEU A 245 -6.08 -12.11 -7.14
N MET A 246 -6.43 -13.28 -6.60
CA MET A 246 -7.35 -14.20 -7.26
C MET A 246 -8.74 -13.61 -7.43
N THR A 247 -9.22 -12.86 -6.41
CA THR A 247 -10.46 -12.10 -6.52
C THR A 247 -10.39 -11.10 -7.67
N HIS A 248 -9.30 -10.33 -7.77
CA HIS A 248 -9.11 -9.37 -8.86
C HIS A 248 -9.04 -10.04 -10.24
N LEU A 249 -8.30 -11.14 -10.34
CA LEU A 249 -8.09 -11.86 -11.61
C LEU A 249 -9.35 -12.54 -12.16
N VAL A 250 -10.28 -12.94 -11.30
CA VAL A 250 -11.47 -13.69 -11.74
C VAL A 250 -12.73 -12.85 -11.71
N ALA A 251 -12.88 -11.98 -10.71
CA ALA A 251 -14.14 -11.31 -10.41
C ALA A 251 -14.18 -9.83 -10.78
N THR A 252 -13.07 -9.18 -11.12
CA THR A 252 -13.09 -7.76 -11.52
C THR A 252 -13.73 -7.59 -12.89
N VAL A 253 -14.84 -6.85 -12.97
CA VAL A 253 -15.63 -6.60 -14.19
C VAL A 253 -15.55 -5.15 -14.68
N GLY A 254 -14.99 -4.24 -13.89
CA GLY A 254 -14.76 -2.84 -14.23
C GLY A 254 -13.74 -2.23 -13.29
N GLY A 255 -13.21 -1.06 -13.64
CA GLY A 255 -12.29 -0.33 -12.77
C GLY A 255 -11.58 0.82 -13.47
N THR A 256 -10.85 1.59 -12.68
CA THR A 256 -10.03 2.73 -13.12
C THR A 256 -8.61 2.28 -13.47
N GLY A 257 -7.82 3.20 -14.02
CA GLY A 257 -6.36 3.12 -13.91
C GLY A 257 -5.90 3.18 -12.45
N SER A 258 -4.64 2.81 -12.21
CA SER A 258 -3.97 3.00 -10.92
C SER A 258 -3.33 4.39 -10.85
N ALA A 259 -3.38 5.01 -9.68
CA ALA A 259 -2.69 6.27 -9.41
C ALA A 259 -2.29 6.37 -7.93
N PRO A 260 -1.32 7.23 -7.55
CA PRO A 260 -0.94 7.42 -6.16
C PRO A 260 -2.13 7.76 -5.26
N GLU A 261 -2.12 7.27 -4.02
CA GLU A 261 -3.16 7.52 -3.02
C GLU A 261 -3.35 9.03 -2.77
N GLU A 262 -2.25 9.76 -2.67
CA GLU A 262 -2.22 11.21 -2.49
C GLU A 262 -2.85 11.92 -3.69
N PHE A 263 -2.62 11.44 -4.92
CA PHE A 263 -3.25 12.04 -6.10
C PHE A 263 -4.77 11.85 -6.10
N TRP A 264 -5.25 10.68 -5.66
CA TRP A 264 -6.69 10.44 -5.47
C TRP A 264 -7.30 11.37 -4.43
N HIS A 265 -6.61 11.53 -3.29
CA HIS A 265 -7.07 12.31 -2.15
C HIS A 265 -7.01 13.82 -2.40
N ASP A 266 -5.90 14.31 -2.93
CA ASP A 266 -5.59 15.74 -3.01
C ASP A 266 -6.12 16.38 -4.29
N VAL A 267 -6.36 15.59 -5.35
CA VAL A 267 -6.75 16.12 -6.66
C VAL A 267 -8.01 15.46 -7.23
N VAL A 268 -8.00 14.14 -7.42
CA VAL A 268 -9.05 13.47 -8.21
C VAL A 268 -10.43 13.57 -7.55
N LEU A 269 -10.54 13.22 -6.27
CA LEU A 269 -11.81 13.28 -5.55
C LEU A 269 -12.23 14.73 -5.24
N PRO A 270 -11.35 15.65 -4.81
CA PRO A 270 -11.69 17.06 -4.66
C PRO A 270 -12.28 17.68 -5.93
N LEU A 271 -11.74 17.41 -7.12
CA LEU A 271 -12.33 17.88 -8.38
C LEU A 271 -13.79 17.41 -8.55
N LEU A 272 -14.10 16.18 -8.15
CA LEU A 272 -15.47 15.66 -8.18
C LEU A 272 -16.38 16.35 -7.16
N PHE A 273 -15.89 16.63 -5.96
CA PHE A 273 -16.66 17.27 -4.88
C PHE A 273 -16.86 18.78 -5.11
N ILE A 274 -15.90 19.46 -5.72
CA ILE A 274 -16.01 20.85 -6.15
C ILE A 274 -17.00 20.97 -7.31
N GLY A 275 -16.91 20.08 -8.29
CA GLY A 275 -17.74 20.12 -9.48
C GLY A 275 -17.43 21.31 -10.38
N THR A 276 -18.47 21.99 -10.87
CA THR A 276 -18.36 23.06 -11.88
C THR A 276 -18.91 24.39 -11.36
N PRO A 277 -18.21 25.05 -10.43
CA PRO A 277 -18.69 26.30 -9.82
C PRO A 277 -18.87 27.41 -10.87
N ALA A 278 -19.95 28.18 -10.70
CA ALA A 278 -20.22 29.34 -11.54
C ALA A 278 -19.31 30.53 -11.19
N ASN A 279 -18.98 30.69 -9.91
CA ASN A 279 -18.15 31.77 -9.37
C ASN A 279 -17.09 31.20 -8.43
N PHE A 280 -16.01 31.95 -8.25
CA PHE A 280 -14.91 31.59 -7.36
C PHE A 280 -14.92 32.47 -6.11
N PRO A 281 -14.46 31.95 -4.96
CA PRO A 281 -14.29 32.76 -3.75
C PRO A 281 -13.27 33.89 -3.96
N PRO A 282 -13.31 34.95 -3.14
CA PRO A 282 -12.28 35.98 -3.16
C PRO A 282 -10.93 35.38 -2.75
N LEU A 283 -9.86 35.82 -3.43
CA LEU A 283 -8.51 35.36 -3.15
C LEU A 283 -7.85 36.24 -2.08
N ASP A 284 -7.14 35.62 -1.15
CA ASP A 284 -6.35 36.33 -0.13
C ASP A 284 -4.91 36.65 -0.58
N GLU A 285 -4.14 37.31 0.28
CA GLU A 285 -2.77 37.71 -0.05
C GLU A 285 -1.82 36.51 -0.20
N ASP A 286 -2.05 35.43 0.55
CA ASP A 286 -1.19 34.24 0.56
C ASP A 286 -1.40 33.41 -0.71
N GLU A 287 -2.65 33.22 -1.13
CA GLU A 287 -3.00 32.53 -2.39
C GLU A 287 -2.46 33.28 -3.61
N LEU A 288 -2.58 34.62 -3.62
CA LEU A 288 -2.03 35.47 -4.67
C LEU A 288 -0.50 35.45 -4.66
N ALA A 289 0.12 35.38 -3.48
CA ALA A 289 1.57 35.26 -3.36
C ALA A 289 2.07 33.89 -3.86
N ALA A 290 1.38 32.81 -3.50
CA ALA A 290 1.69 31.46 -3.97
C ALA A 290 1.60 31.36 -5.50
N PHE A 291 0.53 31.89 -6.10
CA PHE A 291 0.41 31.99 -7.56
C PHE A 291 1.54 32.81 -8.17
N LYS A 292 1.93 33.93 -7.53
CA LYS A 292 3.06 34.75 -7.97
C LYS A 292 4.39 34.02 -7.94
N GLN A 293 4.56 33.10 -7.01
CA GLN A 293 5.72 32.23 -6.88
C GLN A 293 5.68 31.01 -7.82
N GLY A 294 4.63 30.86 -8.62
CA GLY A 294 4.50 29.79 -9.62
C GLY A 294 3.75 28.55 -9.14
N ALA A 295 2.92 28.67 -8.10
CA ALA A 295 2.02 27.58 -7.69
C ALA A 295 1.09 27.17 -8.85
N ASP A 296 0.86 25.86 -8.97
CA ASP A 296 0.05 25.32 -10.05
C ASP A 296 -1.43 25.72 -9.89
N PRO A 297 -2.11 26.23 -10.94
CA PRO A 297 -3.51 26.62 -10.85
C PRO A 297 -4.46 25.49 -10.45
N LEU A 298 -4.13 24.23 -10.78
CA LEU A 298 -4.93 23.07 -10.34
C LEU A 298 -4.84 22.88 -8.84
N ALA A 299 -3.63 23.00 -8.26
CA ALA A 299 -3.43 22.88 -6.82
C ALA A 299 -4.17 24.00 -6.05
N LEU A 300 -4.09 25.24 -6.54
CA LEU A 300 -4.86 26.34 -5.97
C LEU A 300 -6.37 26.15 -6.15
N PHE A 301 -6.82 25.56 -7.26
CA PHE A 301 -8.24 25.29 -7.48
C PHE A 301 -8.80 24.34 -6.42
N VAL A 302 -8.09 23.25 -6.13
CA VAL A 302 -8.55 22.26 -5.14
C VAL A 302 -8.48 22.76 -3.70
N ASP A 303 -7.55 23.67 -3.40
CA ASP A 303 -7.35 24.23 -2.06
C ASP A 303 -8.35 25.36 -1.75
N VAL A 304 -8.54 26.28 -2.70
CA VAL A 304 -9.32 27.51 -2.49
C VAL A 304 -10.81 27.29 -2.73
N VAL A 305 -11.18 26.49 -3.74
CA VAL A 305 -12.58 26.41 -4.17
C VAL A 305 -13.35 25.45 -3.26
N PRO A 306 -14.43 25.91 -2.61
CA PRO A 306 -15.17 25.08 -1.66
C PRO A 306 -15.86 23.91 -2.36
N HIS A 307 -15.92 22.77 -1.66
CA HIS A 307 -16.70 21.63 -2.12
C HIS A 307 -18.18 21.99 -2.23
N ALA A 308 -18.80 21.68 -3.38
CA ALA A 308 -20.23 21.84 -3.56
C ALA A 308 -21.04 20.83 -2.74
N HIS A 309 -20.40 19.74 -2.33
CA HIS A 309 -20.98 18.66 -1.55
C HIS A 309 -20.07 18.35 -0.34
N PRO A 310 -20.62 18.20 0.89
CA PRO A 310 -19.81 17.91 2.07
C PRO A 310 -19.00 16.61 1.88
N ALA A 311 -17.69 16.73 1.91
CA ALA A 311 -16.80 15.60 2.13
C ALA A 311 -16.83 15.23 3.63
N PRO A 312 -16.66 13.96 4.00
CA PRO A 312 -16.51 13.59 5.41
C PRO A 312 -15.24 14.20 6.01
N ASP A 313 -15.32 14.66 7.27
CA ASP A 313 -14.21 15.27 8.00
C ASP A 313 -13.07 14.28 8.27
N GLU A 314 -13.41 13.02 8.54
CA GLU A 314 -12.49 11.90 8.74
C GLU A 314 -12.96 10.70 7.92
N GLY A 315 -12.04 9.99 7.27
CA GLY A 315 -12.41 8.81 6.49
C GLY A 315 -11.39 8.42 5.42
N LEU A 316 -11.68 7.34 4.72
CA LEU A 316 -10.86 6.87 3.62
C LEU A 316 -10.91 7.88 2.47
N LEU A 317 -9.73 8.41 2.10
CA LEU A 317 -9.53 9.42 1.05
C LEU A 317 -10.31 10.71 1.23
N GLY A 318 -10.79 11.02 2.44
CA GLY A 318 -11.68 12.17 2.66
C GLY A 318 -12.96 12.09 1.83
N ALA A 319 -13.40 10.87 1.49
CA ALA A 319 -14.58 10.64 0.64
C ALA A 319 -15.53 9.59 1.22
N PHE A 320 -15.02 8.66 2.04
CA PHE A 320 -15.80 7.56 2.59
C PHE A 320 -15.64 7.47 4.11
N ASP A 321 -16.76 7.39 4.81
CA ASP A 321 -16.77 7.12 6.25
C ASP A 321 -16.34 5.67 6.51
N MET A 322 -15.77 5.42 7.70
CA MET A 322 -15.35 4.06 8.07
C MET A 322 -16.52 3.04 8.07
N SER A 323 -17.76 3.50 8.29
CA SER A 323 -18.97 2.66 8.21
C SER A 323 -19.33 2.23 6.78
N GLU A 324 -18.79 2.91 5.77
CA GLU A 324 -18.99 2.58 4.35
C GLU A 324 -17.98 1.55 3.84
N ILE A 325 -17.00 1.19 4.68
CA ILE A 325 -15.98 0.21 4.36
C ILE A 325 -16.44 -1.18 4.81
N GLY A 326 -16.30 -2.16 3.92
CA GLY A 326 -16.65 -3.54 4.20
C GLY A 326 -15.63 -4.53 3.63
N LEU A 327 -15.88 -5.79 3.93
CA LEU A 327 -15.10 -6.90 3.38
C LEU A 327 -15.73 -7.39 2.08
N VAL A 328 -14.89 -7.78 1.12
CA VAL A 328 -15.34 -8.48 -0.09
C VAL A 328 -15.84 -9.90 0.24
N HIS A 329 -15.33 -10.49 1.34
CA HIS A 329 -15.72 -11.81 1.81
C HIS A 329 -15.49 -11.95 3.33
N PRO A 330 -16.35 -12.66 4.08
CA PRO A 330 -16.18 -12.84 5.53
C PRO A 330 -14.84 -13.46 5.96
N ALA A 331 -14.22 -14.27 5.10
CA ALA A 331 -12.91 -14.88 5.36
C ALA A 331 -11.78 -13.85 5.61
N PHE A 332 -11.96 -12.60 5.15
CA PHE A 332 -11.01 -11.52 5.36
C PHE A 332 -11.10 -10.86 6.75
N GLN A 333 -12.08 -11.25 7.59
CA GLN A 333 -12.30 -10.60 8.89
C GLN A 333 -11.10 -10.66 9.85
N LYS A 334 -10.25 -11.68 9.71
CA LYS A 334 -9.05 -11.87 10.55
C LYS A 334 -7.77 -11.30 9.92
N VAL A 335 -7.86 -10.71 8.73
CA VAL A 335 -6.69 -10.17 8.02
C VAL A 335 -6.46 -8.72 8.48
N GLY A 336 -5.31 -8.47 9.11
CA GLY A 336 -5.01 -7.17 9.73
C GLY A 336 -4.79 -6.01 8.74
N ALA A 337 -4.21 -6.28 7.57
CA ALA A 337 -3.95 -5.27 6.54
C ALA A 337 -4.56 -5.70 5.20
N LEU A 338 -5.80 -5.34 4.93
CA LEU A 338 -6.43 -5.62 3.64
C LEU A 338 -6.03 -4.57 2.60
N ARG A 339 -5.65 -5.04 1.42
CA ARG A 339 -5.44 -4.19 0.23
C ARG A 339 -6.65 -4.19 -0.67
N LEU A 340 -7.62 -5.10 -0.49
CA LEU A 340 -8.89 -5.07 -1.20
C LEU A 340 -10.05 -4.91 -0.21
N ILE A 341 -10.70 -3.75 -0.27
CA ILE A 341 -11.82 -3.41 0.61
C ILE A 341 -13.05 -3.03 -0.22
N ARG A 342 -14.23 -3.43 0.23
CA ARG A 342 -15.50 -2.99 -0.35
C ARG A 342 -15.80 -1.59 0.15
N ILE A 343 -16.33 -0.72 -0.71
CA ILE A 343 -16.76 0.63 -0.34
C ILE A 343 -18.22 0.82 -0.76
N ASN A 344 -18.99 1.61 -0.01
CA ASN A 344 -20.30 2.05 -0.46
C ASN A 344 -20.16 3.24 -1.44
N PRO A 345 -20.55 3.11 -2.72
CA PRO A 345 -20.41 4.18 -3.70
C PRO A 345 -21.56 5.21 -3.69
N ASP A 346 -22.58 5.06 -2.83
CA ASP A 346 -23.83 5.84 -2.92
C ASP A 346 -23.62 7.36 -2.87
N ARG A 347 -22.61 7.84 -2.14
CA ARG A 347 -22.23 9.25 -2.09
C ARG A 347 -21.64 9.75 -3.42
N LEU A 348 -20.88 8.90 -4.11
CA LEU A 348 -20.21 9.27 -5.35
C LEU A 348 -21.15 9.22 -6.55
N LYS A 349 -22.14 8.31 -6.57
CA LYS A 349 -23.09 8.16 -7.68
C LYS A 349 -23.70 9.49 -8.17
N PRO A 350 -24.36 10.31 -7.32
CA PRO A 350 -24.98 11.56 -7.79
C PRO A 350 -23.96 12.59 -8.30
N LEU A 351 -22.73 12.54 -7.81
CA LEU A 351 -21.64 13.42 -8.27
C LEU A 351 -21.14 12.96 -9.65
N LEU A 352 -20.90 11.66 -9.79
CA LEU A 352 -20.45 11.04 -11.03
C LEU A 352 -21.50 11.16 -12.14
N ASP A 353 -22.80 11.10 -11.82
CA ASP A 353 -23.87 11.31 -12.79
C ASP A 353 -23.79 12.71 -13.42
N LYS A 354 -23.53 13.74 -12.59
CA LYS A 354 -23.37 15.13 -13.01
C LYS A 354 -21.98 15.46 -13.58
N TYR A 355 -20.99 14.61 -13.34
CA TYR A 355 -19.63 14.85 -13.79
C TYR A 355 -19.53 14.92 -15.32
N ASP A 356 -18.95 16.02 -15.80
CA ASP A 356 -18.60 16.27 -17.19
C ASP A 356 -17.12 16.69 -17.25
N PRO A 357 -16.25 15.92 -17.95
CA PRO A 357 -14.82 16.22 -18.02
C PRO A 357 -14.52 17.56 -18.69
N ASN A 358 -15.29 17.95 -19.72
CA ASN A 358 -15.09 19.21 -20.43
C ASN A 358 -15.50 20.39 -19.56
N ALA A 359 -16.63 20.27 -18.85
CA ALA A 359 -17.09 21.32 -17.95
C ALA A 359 -16.16 21.49 -16.73
N THR A 360 -15.57 20.40 -16.24
CA THR A 360 -14.55 20.43 -15.16
C THR A 360 -13.28 21.12 -15.65
N MET A 361 -12.80 20.77 -16.86
CA MET A 361 -11.66 21.44 -17.48
C MET A 361 -11.91 22.94 -17.69
N ASP A 362 -13.10 23.32 -18.17
CA ASP A 362 -13.52 24.73 -18.30
C ASP A 362 -13.53 25.45 -16.95
N ALA A 363 -14.02 24.81 -15.89
CA ALA A 363 -14.02 25.41 -14.55
C ALA A 363 -12.59 25.73 -14.05
N VAL A 364 -11.64 24.82 -14.22
CA VAL A 364 -10.23 25.06 -13.85
C VAL A 364 -9.61 26.16 -14.71
N GLN A 365 -9.93 26.22 -16.01
CA GLN A 365 -9.47 27.30 -16.89
C GLN A 365 -10.03 28.66 -16.51
N ARG A 366 -11.34 28.73 -16.19
CA ARG A 366 -11.98 29.96 -15.69
C ARG A 366 -11.38 30.41 -14.36
N PHE A 367 -11.06 29.48 -13.45
CA PHE A 367 -10.37 29.80 -12.21
C PHE A 367 -8.96 30.32 -12.46
N THR A 368 -8.20 29.65 -13.34
CA THR A 368 -6.85 30.10 -13.72
C THR A 368 -6.88 31.54 -14.25
N ALA A 369 -7.87 31.88 -15.08
CA ALA A 369 -8.07 33.24 -15.58
C ALA A 369 -8.46 34.23 -14.46
N HIS A 370 -9.29 33.79 -13.50
CA HIS A 370 -9.67 34.58 -12.33
C HIS A 370 -8.45 34.95 -11.47
N VAL A 371 -7.62 33.96 -11.11
CA VAL A 371 -6.40 34.15 -10.32
C VAL A 371 -5.39 35.01 -11.09
N SER A 372 -5.20 34.75 -12.39
CA SER A 372 -4.28 35.55 -13.23
C SER A 372 -4.66 37.03 -13.24
N LYS A 373 -5.97 37.32 -13.35
CA LYS A 373 -6.49 38.70 -13.33
C LYS A 373 -6.28 39.36 -11.96
N ALA A 374 -6.53 38.63 -10.87
CA ALA A 374 -6.35 39.14 -9.52
C ALA A 374 -4.87 39.37 -9.16
N ALA A 375 -3.99 38.47 -9.58
CA ALA A 375 -2.55 38.57 -9.34
C ALA A 375 -1.84 39.60 -10.23
N GLY A 376 -2.46 40.02 -11.34
CA GLY A 376 -1.90 40.96 -12.30
C GLY A 376 -0.81 40.36 -13.20
N GLN A 377 -0.73 39.03 -13.29
CA GLN A 377 0.23 38.30 -14.11
C GLN A 377 -0.37 37.02 -14.70
N PRO A 378 0.09 36.55 -15.86
CA PRO A 378 -0.43 35.31 -16.44
C PRO A 378 -0.02 34.09 -15.60
N ALA A 379 -0.84 33.03 -15.69
CA ALA A 379 -0.46 31.74 -15.14
C ALA A 379 0.81 31.19 -15.80
N ALA A 380 1.69 30.62 -14.99
CA ALA A 380 2.79 29.83 -15.49
C ALA A 380 2.21 28.53 -16.08
N GLU A 381 2.32 28.33 -17.39
CA GLU A 381 1.92 27.05 -17.98
C GLU A 381 2.91 25.95 -17.56
N SER A 382 2.42 24.94 -16.84
CA SER A 382 3.19 23.75 -16.50
C SER A 382 2.71 22.57 -17.37
N ALA A 383 3.64 21.87 -18.02
CA ALA A 383 3.31 20.62 -18.73
C ALA A 383 2.78 19.57 -17.74
N GLN A 384 3.39 19.53 -16.56
CA GLN A 384 3.01 18.65 -15.46
C GLN A 384 1.58 18.90 -14.98
N GLY A 385 1.15 20.15 -14.77
CA GLY A 385 -0.21 20.46 -14.34
C GLY A 385 -1.27 20.11 -15.39
N LYS A 386 -0.95 20.32 -16.68
CA LYS A 386 -1.80 19.87 -17.79
C LYS A 386 -1.95 18.34 -17.82
N GLU A 387 -0.85 17.60 -17.64
CA GLU A 387 -0.85 16.14 -17.56
C GLU A 387 -1.62 15.63 -16.33
N MET A 388 -1.43 16.26 -15.16
CA MET A 388 -2.15 15.91 -13.92
C MET A 388 -3.66 16.14 -14.08
N LEU A 389 -4.08 17.29 -14.61
CA LEU A 389 -5.50 17.53 -14.88
C LEU A 389 -6.07 16.47 -15.82
N GLN A 390 -5.39 16.19 -16.93
CA GLN A 390 -5.83 15.19 -17.89
C GLN A 390 -5.93 13.78 -17.27
N ALA A 391 -4.96 13.42 -16.42
CA ALA A 391 -4.97 12.14 -15.69
C ALA A 391 -6.15 12.07 -14.72
N ALA A 392 -6.41 13.13 -13.94
CA ALA A 392 -7.53 13.19 -13.01
C ALA A 392 -8.88 13.07 -13.74
N LEU A 393 -9.04 13.79 -14.86
CA LEU A 393 -10.27 13.73 -15.66
C LEU A 393 -10.52 12.33 -16.23
N THR A 394 -9.44 11.64 -16.63
CA THR A 394 -9.49 10.26 -17.14
C THR A 394 -9.89 9.29 -16.03
N LEU A 395 -9.30 9.40 -14.83
CA LEU A 395 -9.64 8.57 -13.68
C LEU A 395 -11.10 8.74 -13.25
N LEU A 396 -11.61 9.98 -13.22
CA LEU A 396 -13.02 10.25 -12.92
C LEU A 396 -13.96 9.71 -13.99
N ALA A 397 -13.58 9.78 -15.27
CA ALA A 397 -14.36 9.21 -16.37
C ALA A 397 -14.41 7.67 -16.30
N ASP A 398 -13.29 7.03 -15.98
CA ASP A 398 -13.24 5.59 -15.76
C ASP A 398 -14.01 5.17 -14.51
N LEU A 399 -13.97 5.98 -13.44
CA LEU A 399 -14.73 5.74 -12.22
C LEU A 399 -16.24 5.81 -12.51
N LYS A 400 -16.69 6.86 -13.19
CA LYS A 400 -18.08 7.01 -13.68
C LYS A 400 -18.53 5.80 -14.50
N ARG A 401 -17.70 5.36 -15.46
CA ARG A 401 -17.98 4.18 -16.29
C ARG A 401 -18.04 2.91 -15.46
N SER A 402 -17.17 2.78 -14.47
CA SER A 402 -17.12 1.59 -13.61
C SER A 402 -18.38 1.48 -12.75
N MET A 403 -18.93 2.61 -12.27
CA MET A 403 -20.18 2.61 -11.49
C MET A 403 -21.40 2.07 -12.25
N THR A 404 -21.36 1.97 -13.59
CA THR A 404 -22.46 1.37 -14.37
C THR A 404 -22.37 -0.16 -14.43
N ALA A 405 -21.25 -0.76 -14.04
CA ALA A 405 -21.07 -2.20 -14.02
C ALA A 405 -21.83 -2.82 -12.82
N SER A 406 -22.36 -4.03 -13.02
CA SER A 406 -23.00 -4.79 -11.94
C SER A 406 -21.94 -5.42 -11.04
N GLY A 407 -21.93 -5.07 -9.76
CA GLY A 407 -21.05 -5.65 -8.76
C GLY A 407 -20.83 -4.75 -7.56
N ASP A 408 -19.99 -5.21 -6.63
CA ASP A 408 -19.55 -4.44 -5.47
C ASP A 408 -18.40 -3.52 -5.87
N VAL A 409 -18.50 -2.23 -5.51
CA VAL A 409 -17.40 -1.29 -5.70
C VAL A 409 -16.37 -1.54 -4.60
N CYS A 410 -15.11 -1.70 -5.01
CA CYS A 410 -14.01 -1.98 -4.13
C CYS A 410 -12.84 -1.03 -4.40
N LEU A 411 -12.10 -0.69 -3.35
CA LEU A 411 -10.81 -0.02 -3.45
C LEU A 411 -9.70 -1.05 -3.31
N ARG A 412 -8.78 -1.04 -4.28
CA ARG A 412 -7.59 -1.89 -4.29
C ARG A 412 -6.34 -1.03 -4.08
N ARG A 413 -5.53 -1.38 -3.09
CA ARG A 413 -4.20 -0.81 -2.84
C ARG A 413 -3.11 -1.62 -3.50
N LEU A 414 -2.12 -0.93 -4.05
CA LEU A 414 -1.09 -1.48 -4.92
C LEU A 414 0.25 -0.86 -4.60
N THR A 415 1.29 -1.68 -4.66
CA THR A 415 2.67 -1.20 -4.78
C THR A 415 2.91 -0.64 -6.20
N GLU A 416 3.98 0.12 -6.38
CA GLU A 416 4.33 0.64 -7.71
C GLU A 416 4.58 -0.50 -8.71
N ALA A 417 5.23 -1.59 -8.25
CA ALA A 417 5.47 -2.78 -9.06
C ALA A 417 4.18 -3.48 -9.51
N GLU A 418 3.18 -3.58 -8.61
CA GLU A 418 1.87 -4.13 -8.94
C GLU A 418 1.11 -3.22 -9.92
N ALA A 419 1.15 -1.90 -9.72
CA ALA A 419 0.55 -0.93 -10.61
C ALA A 419 1.15 -1.00 -12.02
N ALA A 420 2.48 -1.13 -12.14
CA ALA A 420 3.16 -1.29 -13.43
C ALA A 420 2.79 -2.61 -14.13
N SER A 421 2.46 -3.66 -13.37
CA SER A 421 2.10 -4.99 -13.88
C SER A 421 0.62 -5.13 -14.26
N GLU A 422 -0.22 -4.12 -13.99
CA GLU A 422 -1.68 -4.22 -14.16
C GLU A 422 -2.09 -4.47 -15.62
N GLN A 423 -1.36 -3.94 -16.60
CA GLN A 423 -1.64 -4.21 -18.02
C GLN A 423 -1.49 -5.70 -18.36
N ALA A 424 -0.45 -6.35 -17.83
CA ALA A 424 -0.25 -7.78 -18.01
C ALA A 424 -1.31 -8.60 -17.26
N LEU A 425 -1.65 -8.20 -16.03
CA LEU A 425 -2.75 -8.81 -15.26
C LEU A 425 -4.09 -8.70 -15.98
N ALA A 426 -4.36 -7.59 -16.68
CA ALA A 426 -5.59 -7.42 -17.45
C ALA A 426 -5.74 -8.44 -18.59
N ILE A 427 -4.63 -8.83 -19.23
CA ILE A 427 -4.61 -9.88 -20.27
C ILE A 427 -4.95 -11.24 -19.64
N VAL A 428 -4.34 -11.56 -18.49
CA VAL A 428 -4.62 -12.81 -17.76
C VAL A 428 -6.06 -12.85 -17.28
N ARG A 429 -6.57 -11.75 -16.71
CA ARG A 429 -7.96 -11.61 -16.28
C ARG A 429 -8.93 -11.84 -17.43
N ARG A 430 -8.70 -11.25 -18.59
CA ARG A 430 -9.52 -11.48 -19.79
C ARG A 430 -9.51 -12.97 -20.18
N ALA A 431 -8.38 -13.65 -20.11
CA ALA A 431 -8.27 -15.08 -20.43
C ALA A 431 -9.00 -15.97 -19.41
N LEU A 432 -8.97 -15.62 -18.12
CA LEU A 432 -9.71 -16.29 -17.05
C LEU A 432 -11.22 -16.12 -17.19
N GLN A 433 -11.67 -14.94 -17.60
CA GLN A 433 -13.09 -14.61 -17.74
C GLN A 433 -13.69 -15.02 -19.09
N SER A 434 -12.86 -15.31 -20.10
CA SER A 434 -13.32 -15.75 -21.42
C SER A 434 -13.93 -17.15 -21.36
N PRO A 435 -15.06 -17.41 -22.05
CA PRO A 435 -15.67 -18.73 -22.10
C PRO A 435 -14.69 -19.76 -22.64
N ARG A 436 -14.71 -20.97 -22.04
CA ARG A 436 -13.93 -22.10 -22.55
C ARG A 436 -14.64 -22.65 -23.79
N ILE A 437 -14.04 -22.45 -24.96
CA ILE A 437 -14.46 -23.17 -26.17
C ILE A 437 -13.86 -24.57 -26.08
N ILE A 438 -14.68 -25.55 -25.72
CA ILE A 438 -14.32 -26.97 -25.82
C ILE A 438 -14.76 -27.42 -27.21
N LEU A 439 -13.82 -27.59 -28.13
CA LEU A 439 -14.08 -28.29 -29.39
C LEU A 439 -14.14 -29.79 -29.05
N THR A 440 -15.35 -30.34 -28.94
CA THR A 440 -15.61 -31.77 -28.76
C THR A 440 -15.51 -32.53 -30.07
#